data_AF-A0A1G8QRF2-F1
#
_entry.id   AF-A0A1G8QRF2-F1
#
_cell.length_a   1.000
_cell.length_b   1.000
_cell.length_c   1.000
_cell.angle_alpha   90.00
_cell.angle_beta   90.00
_cell.angle_gamma   90.00
#
_symmetry.space_group_name_H-M   'P 1'
#
loop_
_entity.id
_entity.type
_entity.pdbx_description
1 polymer ?
#
loop_
_entity_poly.entity_id
_entity_poly.type
_entity_poly.pdbx_seq_one_letter_code
_entity_poly.pdbx_strand_id
1 'polypeptide(L)'
;MGTVSVTGALLIITGWFALLEYDKFNDEEKREILQGIKKSPAKIILIALMPVGILVNIIGGFIASPTTMLVGASMIFLQAIIVSLLFWNRTRWKSILLLVIVLVLGIFIYVPLWI
;
A
#
# COMPACT_ATOMS: atom_id res chain seq x y z
N MET A 1 11.11 -17.69 0.24
CA MET A 1 10.39 -17.46 1.52
C MET A 1 10.48 -16.01 2.03
N GLY A 2 11.53 -15.22 1.73
CA GLY A 2 11.67 -13.85 2.26
C GLY A 2 10.70 -12.79 1.71
N THR A 3 10.40 -12.78 0.40
CA THR A 3 9.58 -11.75 -0.28
C THR A 3 8.13 -11.68 0.19
N VAL A 4 7.53 -12.82 0.54
CA VAL A 4 6.15 -12.87 1.05
C VAL A 4 6.06 -12.18 2.42
N SER A 5 7.08 -12.31 3.27
CA SER A 5 7.07 -11.65 4.59
C SER A 5 7.19 -10.12 4.49
N VAL A 6 8.00 -9.61 3.56
CA VAL A 6 8.21 -8.16 3.37
C VAL A 6 6.95 -7.51 2.80
N THR A 7 6.33 -8.16 1.80
CA THR A 7 5.08 -7.67 1.20
C THR A 7 3.95 -7.64 2.25
N GLY A 8 3.88 -8.67 3.11
CA GLY A 8 2.94 -8.70 4.24
C GLY A 8 3.18 -7.59 5.27
N ALA A 9 4.44 -7.34 5.65
CA ALA A 9 4.79 -6.23 6.54
C ALA A 9 4.37 -4.88 5.96
N LEU A 10 4.57 -4.69 4.66
CA LEU A 10 4.19 -3.47 3.95
C LEU A 10 2.68 -3.24 3.98
N LEU A 11 1.88 -4.30 3.82
CA LEU A 11 0.41 -4.26 3.96
C LEU A 11 -0.02 -3.88 5.38
N ILE A 12 0.56 -4.53 6.40
CA ILE A 12 0.18 -4.30 7.80
C ILE A 12 0.48 -2.86 8.20
N ILE A 13 1.69 -2.36 7.91
CA ILE A 13 2.09 -1.00 8.31
C ILE A 13 1.25 0.04 7.57
N THR A 14 1.03 -0.13 6.27
CA THR A 14 0.24 0.82 5.47
C THR A 14 -1.22 0.83 5.92
N GLY A 15 -1.81 -0.35 6.14
CA GLY A 15 -3.19 -0.48 6.63
C GLY A 15 -3.37 0.08 8.03
N TRP A 16 -2.44 -0.21 8.94
CA TRP A 16 -2.45 0.32 10.30
C TRP A 16 -2.38 1.86 10.33
N PHE A 17 -1.47 2.46 9.56
CA PHE A 17 -1.39 3.92 9.46
C PHE A 17 -2.65 4.53 8.87
N ALA A 18 -3.21 3.92 7.83
CA ALA A 18 -4.44 4.40 7.20
C ALA A 18 -5.63 4.35 8.16
N LEU A 19 -5.78 3.26 8.92
CA LEU A 19 -6.83 3.10 9.93
C LEU A 19 -6.69 4.12 11.06
N LEU A 20 -5.48 4.29 11.61
CA LEU A 20 -5.22 5.28 12.66
C LEU A 20 -5.55 6.72 12.24
N GLU A 21 -5.33 7.06 10.97
CA GLU A 21 -5.70 8.39 10.47
C GLU A 21 -7.20 8.48 10.17
N TYR A 22 -7.81 7.40 9.66
CA TYR A 22 -9.25 7.32 9.40
C TYR A 22 -10.10 7.42 10.68
N ASP A 23 -9.64 6.87 11.79
CA ASP A 23 -10.36 6.89 13.07
C ASP A 23 -10.47 8.29 13.69
N LYS A 24 -9.62 9.23 13.27
CA LYS A 24 -9.70 10.62 13.73
C LYS A 24 -10.86 11.40 13.12
N PHE A 25 -11.43 10.91 12.02
CA PHE A 25 -12.53 11.59 11.33
C PHE A 25 -13.86 11.28 12.02
N ASN A 26 -14.72 12.29 12.09
CA ASN A 26 -16.10 12.10 12.54
C ASN A 26 -16.94 11.39 11.45
N ASP A 27 -18.16 10.97 11.80
CA ASP A 27 -19.00 10.19 10.87
C ASP A 27 -19.45 10.99 9.63
N GLU A 28 -19.56 12.31 9.75
CA GLU A 28 -19.91 13.20 8.64
C GLU A 28 -18.76 13.31 7.62
N GLU A 29 -17.55 13.57 8.10
CA GLU A 29 -16.32 13.61 7.29
C GLU A 29 -16.06 12.24 6.63
N LYS A 30 -16.27 11.14 7.35
CA LYS A 30 -16.17 9.78 6.80
C LYS A 30 -17.13 9.57 5.64
N ARG A 31 -18.37 10.06 5.74
CA ARG A 31 -19.36 10.01 4.66
C ARG A 31 -18.93 10.87 3.47
N GLU A 32 -18.41 12.07 3.70
CA GLU A 32 -17.92 12.94 2.64
C GLU A 32 -16.73 12.31 1.89
N ILE A 33 -15.79 11.70 2.61
CA ILE A 33 -14.65 10.97 2.00
C ILE A 33 -15.18 9.84 1.12
N LEU A 34 -16.11 9.03 1.62
CA LEU A 34 -16.72 7.93 0.86
C LEU A 34 -17.45 8.42 -0.39
N GLN A 35 -18.21 9.51 -0.30
CA GLN A 35 -18.87 10.10 -1.46
C GLN A 35 -17.85 10.67 -2.46
N GLY A 36 -16.78 11.32 -1.96
CA GLY A 36 -15.70 11.86 -2.77
C GLY A 36 -14.89 10.79 -3.50
N ILE A 37 -14.77 9.59 -2.91
CA ILE A 37 -14.20 8.41 -3.56
C ILE A 37 -15.15 7.90 -4.65
N LYS A 38 -16.44 7.70 -4.32
CA LYS A 38 -17.44 7.19 -5.27
C LYS A 38 -17.62 8.07 -6.51
N LYS A 39 -17.43 9.39 -6.38
CA LYS A 39 -17.54 10.34 -7.49
C LYS A 39 -16.32 10.35 -8.43
N SER A 40 -15.20 9.76 -8.04
CA SER A 40 -13.95 9.82 -8.80
C SER A 40 -13.43 8.42 -9.16
N PRO A 41 -13.56 8.00 -10.43
CA PRO A 41 -13.04 6.71 -10.90
C PRO A 41 -11.55 6.53 -10.60
N ALA A 42 -10.77 7.62 -10.71
CA ALA A 42 -9.34 7.61 -10.40
C ALA A 42 -9.07 7.22 -8.93
N LYS A 43 -9.86 7.72 -7.98
CA LYS A 43 -9.71 7.37 -6.56
C LYS A 43 -10.09 5.91 -6.29
N ILE A 44 -11.09 5.39 -7.00
CA ILE A 44 -11.50 3.98 -6.92
C ILE A 44 -10.37 3.08 -7.42
N ILE A 45 -9.80 3.39 -8.59
CA ILE A 45 -8.66 2.64 -9.16
C ILE A 45 -7.47 2.69 -8.21
N LEU A 46 -7.20 3.87 -7.64
CA LEU A 46 -6.12 4.05 -6.69
C LEU A 46 -6.33 3.16 -5.46
N ILE A 47 -7.51 3.17 -4.83
CA ILE A 47 -7.80 2.28 -3.69
C ILE A 47 -7.74 0.80 -4.08
N ALA A 48 -8.19 0.45 -5.28
CA ALA A 48 -8.19 -0.92 -5.79
C ALA A 48 -6.78 -1.46 -6.08
N LEU A 49 -5.77 -0.60 -6.22
CA LEU A 49 -4.40 -1.00 -6.54
C LEU A 49 -3.81 -1.98 -5.52
N MET A 50 -4.07 -1.77 -4.23
CA MET A 50 -3.60 -2.66 -3.16
C MET A 50 -4.28 -4.04 -3.19
N PRO A 51 -5.62 -4.18 -3.14
CA PRO A 51 -6.26 -5.49 -3.20
C PRO A 51 -5.94 -6.25 -4.50
N VAL A 52 -5.84 -5.55 -5.64
CA VAL A 52 -5.40 -6.18 -6.89
C VAL A 52 -3.95 -6.64 -6.78
N GLY A 53 -3.05 -5.82 -6.26
CA GLY A 53 -1.65 -6.19 -6.04
C GLY A 53 -1.49 -7.41 -5.12
N ILE A 54 -2.31 -7.53 -4.07
CA ILE A 54 -2.37 -8.71 -3.19
C ILE A 54 -2.76 -9.95 -3.98
N LEU A 55 -3.85 -9.87 -4.75
CA LEU A 55 -4.31 -11.01 -5.56
C LEU A 55 -3.24 -11.46 -6.56
N VAL A 56 -2.61 -10.52 -7.28
CA VAL A 56 -1.54 -10.82 -8.23
C VAL A 56 -0.33 -11.46 -7.52
N ASN A 57 0.05 -10.96 -6.34
CA ASN A 57 1.15 -11.52 -5.58
C ASN A 57 0.87 -12.96 -5.11
N ILE A 58 -0.34 -13.22 -4.60
CA ILE A 58 -0.76 -14.57 -4.17
C ILE A 58 -0.82 -15.53 -5.36
N ILE A 59 -1.40 -15.11 -6.48
CA ILE A 59 -1.46 -15.91 -7.71
C ILE A 59 -0.04 -16.25 -8.16
N GLY A 60 0.86 -15.27 -8.20
CA GLY A 60 2.26 -15.48 -8.54
C GLY A 60 2.95 -16.50 -7.65
N GLY A 61 2.66 -16.47 -6.34
CA GLY A 61 3.18 -17.44 -5.39
C GLY A 61 2.62 -18.85 -5.63
N PHE A 62 1.33 -18.95 -5.98
CA PHE A 62 0.67 -20.23 -6.25
C PHE A 62 1.22 -20.90 -7.52
N ILE A 63 1.49 -20.13 -8.57
CA ILE A 63 2.05 -20.64 -9.83
C ILE A 63 3.59 -20.68 -9.83
N ALA A 64 4.23 -20.37 -8.70
CA ALA A 64 5.69 -20.26 -8.56
C ALA A 64 6.36 -19.34 -9.61
N SER A 65 5.70 -18.24 -9.98
CA SER A 65 6.19 -17.25 -10.94
C SER A 65 6.76 -16.02 -10.21
N PRO A 66 8.10 -15.87 -10.13
CA PRO A 66 8.72 -14.75 -9.42
C PRO A 66 8.35 -13.40 -10.05
N THR A 67 8.18 -13.34 -11.36
CA THR A 67 7.82 -12.12 -12.09
C THR A 67 6.41 -11.66 -11.73
N THR A 68 5.43 -12.57 -11.70
CA THR A 68 4.06 -12.26 -11.30
C THR A 68 3.99 -11.83 -9.83
N MET A 69 4.74 -12.51 -8.95
CA MET A 69 4.84 -12.10 -7.54
C MET A 69 5.37 -10.66 -7.41
N LEU A 70 6.41 -10.33 -8.19
CA LEU A 70 7.06 -9.03 -8.14
C LEU A 70 6.19 -7.91 -8.72
N VAL A 71 5.40 -8.19 -9.76
CA VAL A 71 4.37 -7.26 -10.26
C VAL A 71 3.37 -6.95 -9.15
N GLY A 72 2.82 -7.97 -8.48
CA GLY A 72 1.88 -7.76 -7.37
C GLY A 72 2.50 -6.97 -6.20
N ALA A 73 3.74 -7.30 -5.81
CA ALA A 73 4.47 -6.59 -4.77
C ALA A 73 4.74 -5.12 -5.16
N SER A 74 5.05 -4.86 -6.43
CA SER A 74 5.28 -3.51 -6.94
C SER A 74 4.01 -2.65 -6.90
N MET A 75 2.84 -3.24 -7.17
CA MET A 75 1.55 -2.55 -7.04
C MET A 75 1.25 -2.17 -5.58
N ILE A 76 1.51 -3.08 -4.63
CA ILE A 76 1.33 -2.82 -3.19
C ILE A 76 2.31 -1.73 -2.72
N PHE A 77 3.58 -1.82 -3.15
CA PHE A 77 4.61 -0.85 -2.82
C PHE A 77 4.29 0.55 -3.36
N LEU A 78 3.88 0.64 -4.63
CA LEU A 78 3.44 1.89 -5.24
C LEU A 78 2.27 2.50 -4.47
N GLN A 79 1.31 1.68 -4.06
CA GLN A 79 0.19 2.17 -3.27
C GLN A 79 0.62 2.71 -1.91
N ALA A 80 1.55 2.05 -1.22
CA ALA A 80 2.05 2.52 0.05
C ALA A 80 2.77 3.86 -0.06
N ILE A 81 3.52 4.09 -1.14
CA ILE A 81 4.12 5.40 -1.45
C ILE A 81 3.02 6.45 -1.63
N ILE A 82 2.00 6.16 -2.44
CA ILE A 82 0.89 7.08 -2.69
C ILE A 82 0.17 7.44 -1.39
N VAL A 83 -0.16 6.44 -0.56
CA VAL A 83 -0.79 6.64 0.76
C VAL A 83 0.09 7.51 1.65
N SER A 84 1.39 7.26 1.67
CA SER A 84 2.34 8.08 2.41
C SER A 84 2.31 9.53 1.95
N LEU A 85 2.35 9.79 0.64
CA LEU A 85 2.29 11.14 0.08
C LEU A 85 0.96 11.84 0.34
N LEU A 86 -0.17 11.12 0.30
CA LEU A 86 -1.49 11.68 0.63
C LEU A 86 -1.55 12.21 2.06
N PHE A 87 -0.93 11.50 3.01
CA PHE A 87 -0.87 11.94 4.40
C PHE A 87 0.15 13.07 4.66
N TRP A 88 1.00 13.41 3.69
CA TRP A 88 2.02 14.46 3.85
C TRP A 88 1.41 15.82 4.18
N ASN A 89 0.27 16.16 3.59
CA ASN A 89 -0.38 17.45 3.82
C ASN A 89 -1.11 17.56 5.17
N ARG A 90 -1.49 16.44 5.81
CA ARG A 90 -2.14 16.44 7.12
C ARG A 90 -1.17 16.19 8.27
N THR A 91 -0.31 15.19 8.16
CA THR A 91 0.56 14.73 9.26
C THR A 91 1.98 14.45 8.76
N ARG A 92 2.69 15.54 8.41
CA ARG A 92 4.06 15.51 7.84
C ARG A 92 4.99 14.51 8.52
N TRP A 93 5.07 14.49 9.86
CA TRP A 93 5.95 13.59 10.59
C TRP A 93 5.59 12.10 10.44
N LYS A 94 4.30 11.77 10.53
CA LYS A 94 3.80 10.40 10.39
C LYS A 94 3.96 9.90 8.96
N SER A 95 3.72 10.78 8.00
CA SER A 95 3.93 10.53 6.58
C SER A 95 5.41 10.33 6.24
N ILE A 96 6.34 11.13 6.78
CA ILE A 96 7.79 10.92 6.60
C ILE A 96 8.20 9.56 7.16
N LEU A 97 7.73 9.21 8.36
CA LEU A 97 8.04 7.92 8.97
C LEU A 97 7.53 6.76 8.11
N LEU A 98 6.28 6.84 7.64
CA LEU A 98 5.69 5.83 6.75
C LEU A 98 6.50 5.73 5.45
N LEU A 99 6.88 6.86 4.85
CA LEU A 99 7.64 6.89 3.60
C LEU A 99 8.99 6.20 3.76
N VAL A 100 9.72 6.52 4.83
CA VAL A 100 11.03 5.92 5.11
C VAL A 100 10.90 4.41 5.31
N ILE A 101 9.94 3.96 6.11
CA ILE A 101 9.70 2.53 6.34
C ILE A 101 9.34 1.83 5.02
N VAL A 102 8.43 2.41 4.23
CA VAL A 102 8.01 1.87 2.93
C VAL A 102 9.22 1.76 2.01
N LEU A 103 10.07 2.79 1.89
CA LEU A 103 11.27 2.75 1.05
C LEU A 103 12.25 1.65 1.49
N VAL A 104 12.49 1.53 2.80
CA VAL A 104 13.36 0.47 3.35
C VAL A 104 12.80 -0.91 3.00
N LEU A 105 11.50 -1.15 3.21
CA LEU A 105 10.84 -2.41 2.85
C LEU A 105 10.85 -2.65 1.33
N GLY A 106 10.71 -1.59 0.54
CA GLY A 106 10.81 -1.63 -0.92
C GLY A 106 12.16 -2.16 -1.38
N ILE A 107 13.26 -1.70 -0.78
CA ILE A 107 14.60 -2.22 -1.08
C ILE A 107 14.64 -3.74 -0.85
N PHE A 108 14.14 -4.22 0.28
CA PHE A 108 14.11 -5.66 0.59
C PHE A 108 13.23 -6.49 -0.37
N ILE A 109 12.21 -5.91 -1.00
CA ILE A 109 11.42 -6.60 -2.03
C ILE A 109 12.28 -6.88 -3.26
N TYR A 110 13.16 -5.95 -3.65
CA TYR A 110 13.96 -6.04 -4.87
C TYR A 110 15.36 -6.64 -4.65
N VAL A 111 15.88 -6.70 -3.42
CA VAL A 111 17.19 -7.32 -3.11
C VAL A 111 17.38 -8.71 -3.75
N PRO A 112 16.39 -9.63 -3.74
CA PRO A 112 16.52 -10.94 -4.37
C PRO A 112 16.66 -10.92 -5.90
N LEU A 113 16.47 -9.79 -6.57
CA LEU A 113 16.76 -9.66 -8.01
C LEU A 113 18.25 -9.38 -8.29
N TRP A 114 19.00 -8.96 -7.29
CA TRP A 114 20.40 -8.52 -7.41
C TRP A 114 21.42 -9.56 -6.93
N ILE A 115 20.94 -10.66 -6.33
CA ILE A 115 21.71 -11.79 -5.79
C ILE A 115 21.30 -13.03 -6.56
#